data_AF-A0A352XC26-F1
#
_entry.id   AF-A0A352XC26-F1
#
_cell.length_a   1.000
_cell.length_b   1.000
_cell.length_c   1.000
_cell.angle_alpha   90.00
_cell.angle_beta   90.00
_cell.angle_gamma   90.00
#
_symmetry.space_group_name_H-M   'P 1'
#
loop_
_entity.id
_entity.type
_entity.pdbx_description
1 polymer ?
#
loop_
_entity_poly.entity_id
_entity_poly.type
_entity_poly.pdbx_seq_one_letter_code
_entity_poly.pdbx_strand_id
1 'polypeptide(L)'
;MNQKFSHSPDDLPPSKLTQIDALLRRELELSIGINFHTSCSNKMKILLAKCEWYFTTNSSATTLVINCPDLTTSWSVLNQVVAIATTLESFASSGKIRICPPVAQGEPFEIRVDELDIYRE
;
A
#
# COMPACT_ATOMS: atom_id res chain seq x y z
N MET A 1 28.77 25.40 -20.04
CA MET A 1 29.31 25.22 -18.68
C MET A 1 28.27 24.44 -17.88
N ASN A 2 28.49 23.15 -17.66
CA ASN A 2 27.60 22.32 -16.85
C ASN A 2 28.03 22.45 -15.39
N GLN A 3 27.42 23.37 -14.66
CA GLN A 3 27.65 23.52 -13.23
C GLN A 3 26.97 22.36 -12.51
N LYS A 4 27.75 21.33 -12.16
CA LYS A 4 27.31 20.26 -11.25
C LYS A 4 27.05 20.90 -9.89
N PHE A 5 25.80 20.98 -9.48
CA PHE A 5 25.42 21.23 -8.09
C PHE A 5 25.83 20.00 -7.28
N SER A 6 27.08 20.01 -6.78
CA SER A 6 27.51 19.01 -5.81
C SER A 6 26.90 19.40 -4.48
N HIS A 7 25.87 18.67 -4.05
CA HIS A 7 25.36 18.76 -2.69
C HIS A 7 26.52 18.57 -1.69
N SER A 8 26.48 19.26 -0.55
CA SER A 8 27.44 19.03 0.52
C SER A 8 27.39 17.55 0.91
N PRO A 9 28.50 16.91 1.34
CA PRO A 9 28.46 15.56 1.87
C PRO A 9 27.40 15.38 2.98
N ASP A 10 27.11 16.45 3.72
CA ASP A 10 26.09 16.49 4.77
C ASP A 10 24.65 16.54 4.24
N ASP A 11 24.44 16.94 2.98
CA ASP A 11 23.13 16.98 2.33
C ASP A 11 22.79 15.65 1.61
N LEU A 12 23.72 14.69 1.59
CA LEU A 12 23.51 13.40 0.95
C LEU A 12 22.73 12.46 1.88
N PRO A 13 21.81 11.64 1.33
CA PRO A 13 21.16 10.61 2.12
C PRO A 13 22.21 9.61 2.65
N PRO A 14 21.97 9.01 3.83
CA PRO A 14 22.87 8.02 4.39
C PRO A 14 23.09 6.87 3.41
N SER A 15 24.35 6.49 3.23
CA SER A 15 24.75 5.44 2.28
C SER A 15 24.30 4.03 2.70
N LYS A 16 23.84 3.86 3.94
CA LYS A 16 23.39 2.60 4.51
C LYS A 16 22.13 2.82 5.33
N LEU A 17 21.17 1.92 5.16
CA LEU A 17 20.01 1.83 6.03
C LEU A 17 20.46 1.48 7.45
N THR A 18 20.01 2.28 8.40
CA THR A 18 20.23 2.08 9.84
C THR A 18 19.03 1.38 10.47
N GLN A 19 19.18 0.94 11.73
CA GLN A 19 18.05 0.42 12.50
C GLN A 19 16.98 1.49 12.76
N ILE A 20 17.38 2.76 12.88
CA ILE A 20 16.45 3.88 13.08
C ILE A 20 15.56 4.03 11.83
N ASP A 21 16.12 3.92 10.63
CA ASP A 21 15.35 3.99 9.37
C ASP A 21 14.30 2.87 9.30
N ALA A 22 14.65 1.66 9.74
CA ALA A 22 13.69 0.54 9.78
C ALA A 22 12.54 0.79 10.77
N LEU A 23 12.84 1.39 11.93
CA LEU A 23 11.82 1.77 12.91
C LEU A 23 10.92 2.88 12.38
N LEU A 24 11.50 3.95 11.81
CA LEU A 24 10.74 5.05 11.22
C LEU A 24 9.82 4.56 10.10
N ARG A 25 10.30 3.64 9.25
CA ARG A 25 9.48 3.02 8.21
C ARG A 25 8.31 2.24 8.80
N ARG A 26 8.54 1.45 9.85
CA ARG A 26 7.48 0.69 10.52
C ARG A 26 6.43 1.63 11.13
N GLU A 27 6.85 2.71 11.78
CA GLU A 27 5.94 3.71 12.34
C GLU A 27 5.13 4.42 11.25
N LEU A 28 5.75 4.70 10.10
CA LEU A 28 5.05 5.23 8.92
C LEU A 28 3.98 4.24 8.43
N GLU A 29 4.33 2.97 8.25
CA GLU A 29 3.40 1.91 7.81
C GLU A 29 2.21 1.75 8.77
N LEU A 30 2.47 1.76 10.09
CA LEU A 30 1.43 1.70 11.11
C LEU A 30 0.53 2.94 11.09
N SER A 31 1.13 4.13 10.99
CA SER A 31 0.40 5.40 10.94
C SER A 31 -0.49 5.50 9.71
N ILE A 32 0.00 5.06 8.54
CA ILE A 32 -0.80 4.96 7.32
C ILE A 32 -1.95 3.98 7.54
N GLY A 33 -1.69 2.81 8.13
CA GLY A 33 -2.72 1.81 8.43
C GLY A 33 -3.88 2.34 9.26
N ILE A 34 -3.58 3.04 10.36
CA ILE A 34 -4.60 3.62 11.25
C ILE A 34 -5.45 4.66 10.51
N ASN A 35 -4.81 5.57 9.78
CA ASN A 35 -5.51 6.64 9.06
C ASN A 35 -6.34 6.11 7.88
N PHE A 36 -5.79 5.15 7.14
CA PHE A 36 -6.49 4.45 6.06
C PHE A 36 -7.73 3.74 6.59
N HIS A 37 -7.59 2.92 7.65
CA HIS A 37 -8.71 2.19 8.23
C HIS A 37 -9.78 3.14 8.76
N THR A 38 -9.39 4.28 9.36
CA THR A 38 -10.34 5.30 9.83
C THR A 38 -11.17 5.87 8.69
N SER A 39 -10.55 6.11 7.54
CA SER A 39 -11.16 6.69 6.34
C SER A 39 -11.97 5.70 5.51
N CYS A 40 -11.83 4.40 5.78
CA CYS A 40 -12.63 3.36 5.13
C CYS A 40 -14.13 3.47 5.48
N SER A 41 -14.99 3.16 4.51
CA SER A 41 -16.43 2.97 4.74
C SER A 41 -16.70 1.78 5.66
N ASN A 42 -17.90 1.72 6.27
CA ASN A 42 -18.28 0.59 7.14
C ASN A 42 -18.19 -0.76 6.40
N LYS A 43 -18.58 -0.80 5.12
CA LYS A 43 -18.50 -2.02 4.30
C LYS A 43 -17.06 -2.49 4.13
N MET A 44 -16.14 -1.56 3.86
CA MET A 44 -14.71 -1.86 3.74
C MET A 44 -14.12 -2.33 5.07
N LYS A 45 -14.44 -1.65 6.18
CA LYS A 45 -13.99 -2.04 7.53
C LYS A 45 -14.40 -3.47 7.88
N ILE A 46 -15.67 -3.83 7.66
CA ILE A 46 -16.20 -5.18 7.91
C ILE A 46 -15.45 -6.23 7.07
N LEU A 47 -15.15 -5.89 5.82
CA LEU A 47 -14.48 -6.79 4.90
C LEU A 47 -13.00 -6.96 5.26
N LEU A 48 -12.28 -5.86 5.52
CA LEU A 48 -10.89 -5.88 5.96
C LEU A 48 -10.72 -6.57 7.31
N ALA A 49 -11.70 -6.48 8.22
CA ALA A 49 -11.66 -7.19 9.50
C ALA A 49 -11.70 -8.73 9.36
N LYS A 50 -12.09 -9.26 8.19
CA LYS A 50 -12.03 -10.70 7.88
C LYS A 50 -10.68 -11.11 7.30
N CYS A 51 -9.82 -10.15 6.97
CA CYS A 51 -8.52 -10.38 6.34
C CYS A 51 -7.39 -9.96 7.28
N GLU A 52 -6.22 -10.55 7.08
CA GLU A 52 -4.99 -9.91 7.57
C GLU A 52 -4.56 -8.88 6.54
N TRP A 53 -4.28 -7.66 6.97
CA TRP A 53 -3.84 -6.62 6.05
C TRP A 53 -2.79 -5.73 6.71
N TYR A 54 -1.89 -5.21 5.90
CA TYR A 54 -0.81 -4.34 6.36
C TYR A 54 -0.30 -3.48 5.21
N PHE A 55 0.34 -2.38 5.56
CA PHE A 55 1.06 -1.55 4.62
C PHE A 55 2.52 -1.94 4.57
N THR A 56 3.09 -1.89 3.37
CA THR A 56 4.54 -1.89 3.18
C THR A 56 4.90 -0.68 2.33
N THR A 57 6.01 -0.04 2.67
CA THR A 57 6.53 1.11 1.95
C THR A 57 7.92 0.79 1.40
N ASN A 58 8.11 1.07 0.12
CA ASN A 58 9.43 1.03 -0.50
C ASN A 58 9.68 2.35 -1.24
N SER A 59 10.84 2.49 -1.88
CA SER A 59 11.23 3.72 -2.58
C SER A 59 10.33 4.10 -3.75
N SER A 60 9.44 3.21 -4.20
CA SER A 60 8.63 3.40 -5.40
C SER A 60 7.13 3.57 -5.14
N ALA A 61 6.57 2.88 -4.14
CA ALA A 61 5.13 2.91 -3.87
C ALA A 61 4.79 2.44 -2.46
N THR A 62 3.66 2.95 -1.95
CA THR A 62 2.99 2.42 -0.76
C THR A 62 2.08 1.26 -1.18
N THR A 63 2.34 0.06 -0.68
CA THR A 63 1.57 -1.14 -1.01
C THR A 63 0.67 -1.55 0.16
N LEU A 64 -0.64 -1.60 -0.08
CA LEU A 64 -1.60 -2.26 0.80
C LEU A 64 -1.65 -3.75 0.44
N VAL A 65 -1.24 -4.62 1.37
CA VAL A 65 -1.34 -6.07 1.23
C VAL A 65 -2.55 -6.55 2.00
N ILE A 66 -3.41 -7.35 1.35
CA ILE A 66 -4.61 -7.96 1.93
C ILE A 66 -4.52 -9.46 1.72
N ASN A 67 -4.33 -10.21 2.80
CA ASN A 67 -4.34 -11.66 2.82
C ASN A 67 -5.74 -12.16 3.18
N CYS A 68 -6.40 -12.81 2.23
CA CYS A 68 -7.76 -13.32 2.41
C CYS A 68 -7.74 -14.75 2.98
N PRO A 69 -8.65 -15.08 3.92
CA PRO A 69 -8.72 -16.42 4.51
C PRO A 69 -9.32 -17.48 3.58
N ASP A 70 -10.11 -17.05 2.58
CA ASP A 70 -10.77 -17.92 1.61
C ASP A 70 -11.04 -17.19 0.28
N LEU A 71 -11.35 -17.93 -0.78
CA LEU A 71 -11.64 -17.38 -2.11
C LEU A 71 -12.87 -16.47 -2.14
N THR A 72 -13.92 -16.78 -1.37
CA THR A 72 -15.15 -15.97 -1.31
C THR A 72 -14.84 -14.59 -0.74
N THR A 73 -14.01 -14.54 0.30
CA THR A 73 -13.53 -13.29 0.88
C THR A 73 -12.66 -12.52 -0.13
N SER A 74 -11.75 -13.20 -0.85
CA SER A 74 -10.94 -12.58 -1.91
C SER A 74 -11.81 -11.93 -3.00
N TRP A 75 -12.82 -12.64 -3.50
CA TRP A 75 -13.78 -12.09 -4.47
C TRP A 75 -14.55 -10.89 -3.91
N SER A 76 -14.93 -10.95 -2.64
CA SER A 76 -15.61 -9.83 -1.99
C SER A 76 -14.69 -8.59 -1.90
N VAL A 77 -13.39 -8.78 -1.67
CA VAL A 77 -12.39 -7.71 -1.64
C VAL A 77 -12.19 -7.14 -3.04
N LEU A 78 -12.05 -8.00 -4.05
CA LEU A 78 -11.94 -7.61 -5.46
C LEU A 78 -13.14 -6.78 -5.91
N ASN A 79 -14.36 -7.16 -5.52
CA ASN A 79 -15.58 -6.39 -5.81
C ASN A 79 -15.60 -4.99 -5.17
N GLN A 80 -14.70 -4.70 -4.22
CA GLN A 80 -14.56 -3.39 -3.58
C GLN A 80 -13.21 -2.72 -3.91
N VAL A 81 -12.42 -3.30 -4.81
CA VAL A 81 -11.04 -2.88 -5.05
C VAL A 81 -10.93 -1.41 -5.48
N VAL A 82 -11.86 -0.93 -6.32
CA VAL A 82 -11.88 0.47 -6.76
C VAL A 82 -12.13 1.43 -5.59
N ALA A 83 -13.02 1.07 -4.65
CA ALA A 83 -13.28 1.90 -3.46
C ALA A 83 -12.09 1.90 -2.50
N ILE A 84 -11.45 0.74 -2.32
CA ILE A 84 -10.19 0.60 -1.57
C ILE A 84 -9.09 1.46 -2.20
N ALA A 85 -8.95 1.41 -3.52
CA ALA A 85 -7.93 2.16 -4.26
C ALA A 85 -8.17 3.67 -4.21
N THR A 86 -9.42 4.11 -4.39
CA THR A 86 -9.80 5.53 -4.26
C THR A 86 -9.50 6.06 -2.85
N THR A 87 -9.70 5.21 -1.83
CA THR A 87 -9.34 5.59 -0.45
C THR A 87 -7.82 5.67 -0.29
N LEU A 88 -7.08 4.72 -0.86
CA LEU A 88 -5.61 4.71 -0.83
C LEU A 88 -4.98 5.90 -1.56
N GLU A 89 -5.58 6.35 -2.66
CA GLU A 89 -5.15 7.52 -3.44
C GLU A 89 -5.07 8.79 -2.59
N SER A 90 -5.97 8.93 -1.61
CA SER A 90 -5.95 10.09 -0.70
C SER A 90 -4.74 10.14 0.24
N PHE A 91 -3.99 9.03 0.37
CA PHE A 91 -2.80 8.93 1.23
C PHE A 91 -1.50 8.86 0.43
N ALA A 92 -1.52 8.28 -0.78
CA ALA A 92 -0.34 8.07 -1.59
C ALA A 92 -0.66 8.25 -3.08
N SER A 93 0.06 9.17 -3.73
CA SER A 93 -0.03 9.39 -5.18
C SER A 93 0.51 8.21 -6.00
N SER A 94 1.43 7.43 -5.42
CA SER A 94 1.93 6.16 -5.96
C SER A 94 1.59 5.04 -4.97
N GLY A 95 0.47 4.38 -5.23
CA GLY A 95 -0.08 3.32 -4.39
C GLY A 95 -0.26 2.02 -5.16
N LYS A 96 -0.12 0.88 -4.46
CA LYS A 96 -0.44 -0.44 -4.99
C LYS A 96 -1.33 -1.19 -4.01
N ILE A 97 -2.27 -1.97 -4.52
CA ILE A 97 -3.03 -2.94 -3.73
C ILE A 97 -2.65 -4.33 -4.21
N ARG A 98 -2.33 -5.20 -3.25
CA ARG A 98 -2.07 -6.62 -3.48
C ARG A 98 -3.06 -7.45 -2.68
N ILE A 99 -3.89 -8.21 -3.38
CA ILE A 99 -4.89 -9.11 -2.80
C ILE A 99 -4.38 -10.54 -2.97
N CYS A 100 -4.00 -11.16 -1.85
CA CYS A 100 -3.47 -12.52 -1.82
C CYS A 100 -4.60 -13.51 -1.48
N PRO A 101 -4.89 -14.50 -2.33
CA PRO A 101 -5.73 -15.63 -1.94
C PRO A 101 -5.02 -16.48 -0.86
N PRO A 102 -5.73 -17.45 -0.24
CA PRO A 102 -5.10 -18.40 0.66
C PRO A 102 -3.93 -19.12 0.00
N VAL A 103 -2.95 -19.51 0.81
CA VAL A 103 -1.77 -20.24 0.35
C VAL A 103 -2.20 -21.45 -0.49
N ALA A 104 -1.62 -21.58 -1.68
CA ALA A 104 -1.90 -22.62 -2.68
C ALA A 104 -3.21 -22.50 -3.49
N GLN A 105 -3.96 -21.39 -3.39
CA GLN A 105 -5.24 -21.22 -4.12
C GLN A 105 -5.20 -20.22 -5.28
N GLY A 106 -4.02 -19.69 -5.64
CA GLY A 106 -3.85 -18.84 -6.82
C GLY A 106 -2.74 -17.81 -6.67
N GLU A 107 -2.54 -17.04 -7.74
CA GLU A 107 -1.63 -15.90 -7.75
C GLU A 107 -2.28 -14.67 -7.11
N PRO A 108 -1.52 -13.84 -6.38
CA PRO A 108 -2.01 -12.55 -5.90
C PRO A 108 -2.45 -11.65 -7.05
N PHE A 109 -3.58 -10.97 -6.86
CA PHE A 109 -4.01 -9.90 -7.74
C PHE A 109 -3.32 -8.60 -7.33
N GLU A 110 -2.76 -7.86 -8.28
CA GLU A 110 -2.15 -6.55 -8.05
C GLU A 110 -2.79 -5.49 -8.93
N ILE A 111 -3.10 -4.34 -8.34
CA ILE A 111 -3.58 -3.14 -9.04
C ILE A 111 -2.85 -1.91 -8.51
N ARG A 112 -2.55 -0.99 -9.42
CA ARG A 112 -1.95 0.29 -9.11
C ARG A 112 -3.01 1.38 -9.01
N VAL A 113 -2.85 2.23 -8.01
CA VAL A 113 -3.77 3.33 -7.74
C VAL A 113 -3.69 4.39 -8.84
N ASP A 114 -2.50 4.60 -9.41
CA ASP A 114 -2.27 5.50 -10.53
C ASP A 114 -2.76 4.95 -11.89
N GLU A 115 -3.32 3.74 -11.91
CA GLU A 115 -3.91 3.08 -13.09
C GLU A 115 -5.44 2.96 -12.96
N LEU A 116 -6.07 3.60 -11.96
CA LEU A 116 -7.50 3.44 -11.67
C LEU A 116 -8.43 3.86 -12.81
N ASP A 117 -8.02 4.83 -13.63
CA ASP A 117 -8.81 5.29 -14.77
C ASP A 117 -9.03 4.19 -15.83
N ILE A 118 -8.17 3.17 -15.88
CA ILE A 118 -8.30 2.01 -16.77
C ILE A 118 -9.48 1.10 -16.33
N TYR A 119 -9.89 1.17 -15.06
CA TYR A 119 -10.88 0.26 -14.47
C TYR A 119 -12.25 0.92 -14.22
N ARG A 120 -12.46 2.14 -14.71
CA ARG A 120 -13.71 2.91 -14.53
C ARG A 120 -14.75 2.72 -15.65
N GLU A 121 -14.58 1.73 -16.53
CA GLU A 121 -15.56 1.40 -17.60
C GLU A 121 -16.76 0.57 -17.13
#